data_AF-A0A947QP39-F1
#
_entry.id   AF-A0A947QP39-F1
#
_cell.length_a   1.000
_cell.length_b   1.000
_cell.length_c   1.000
_cell.angle_alpha   90.00
_cell.angle_beta   90.00
_cell.angle_gamma   90.00
#
_symmetry.space_group_name_H-M   'P 1'
#
loop_
_entity.id
_entity.type
_entity.pdbx_description
1 polymer ?
#
loop_
_entity_poly.entity_id
_entity_poly.type
_entity_poly.pdbx_seq_one_letter_code
_entity_poly.pdbx_strand_id
1 'polypeptide(L)'
;MAQKIFDFSDTKKLFQDFTDREKLLKRVTRYDMYKPMFYRSNLFTHSQHVAWIIHDLAPNLQQAFGDSINIAKAIIMALVHDDLEIIMGDVMSSHKENMNPEQTKELHQTEKKAIQEISKKFPEKVGPYNYIKLQLEANDLTTLEAQVFKYADWTDALAEALHEVYAGNTAFAINVSDKYGKNSTAFEYYIPRLTDFAQTYPKTAALFQTESPFLEKPKMLNFLEIAKNNSPHTINSIINSVNYPLYDHWKQIIKQYAAPEIAKLLYKQIEFK
;
A
#
# COMPACT_ATOMS: atom_id res chain seq x y z
N MET A 1 -3.84 -25.77 13.14
CA MET A 1 -3.64 -26.31 11.77
C MET A 1 -3.12 -25.17 10.92
N ALA A 2 -2.24 -25.39 9.93
CA ALA A 2 -1.82 -24.27 9.07
C ALA A 2 -3.05 -23.67 8.35
N GLN A 3 -3.22 -22.35 8.40
CA GLN A 3 -4.28 -21.68 7.64
C GLN A 3 -4.11 -21.97 6.16
N LYS A 4 -5.24 -22.15 5.44
CA LYS A 4 -5.20 -22.35 3.99
C LYS A 4 -4.59 -21.09 3.35
N ILE A 5 -3.53 -21.28 2.56
CA ILE A 5 -2.89 -20.21 1.79
C ILE A 5 -3.93 -19.62 0.83
N PHE A 6 -4.01 -18.29 0.80
CA PHE A 6 -4.93 -17.57 -0.08
C PHE A 6 -4.47 -17.71 -1.54
N ASP A 7 -5.32 -18.21 -2.42
CA ASP A 7 -4.99 -18.38 -3.83
C ASP A 7 -5.44 -17.14 -4.62
N PHE A 8 -4.48 -16.38 -5.17
CA PHE A 8 -4.79 -15.19 -5.95
C PHE A 8 -5.56 -15.50 -7.24
N SER A 9 -5.57 -16.74 -7.73
CA SER A 9 -6.42 -17.12 -8.87
C SER A 9 -7.93 -17.01 -8.54
N ASP A 10 -8.30 -17.05 -7.26
CA ASP A 10 -9.68 -16.86 -6.80
C ASP A 10 -10.11 -15.39 -6.78
N THR A 11 -9.20 -14.41 -6.93
CA THR A 11 -9.55 -12.97 -6.88
C THR A 11 -10.57 -12.58 -7.96
N LYS A 12 -10.47 -13.16 -9.16
CA LYS A 12 -11.44 -12.94 -10.24
C LYS A 12 -12.84 -13.40 -9.84
N LYS A 13 -12.94 -14.53 -9.14
CA LYS A 13 -14.22 -15.05 -8.62
C LYS A 13 -14.70 -14.22 -7.43
N LEU A 14 -13.79 -13.77 -6.56
CA LEU A 14 -14.09 -12.94 -5.40
C LEU A 14 -14.80 -11.62 -5.79
N PHE A 15 -14.39 -11.02 -6.91
CA PHE A 15 -14.91 -9.75 -7.41
C PHE A 15 -15.79 -9.86 -8.65
N GLN A 16 -16.27 -11.07 -9.00
CA GLN A 16 -17.04 -11.29 -10.23
C GLN A 16 -18.31 -10.40 -10.33
N ASP A 17 -18.91 -10.08 -9.17
CA ASP A 17 -20.15 -9.29 -9.06
C ASP A 17 -19.87 -7.80 -8.72
N PHE A 18 -18.60 -7.40 -8.59
CA PHE A 18 -18.17 -6.02 -8.34
C PHE A 18 -18.01 -5.27 -9.68
N THR A 19 -19.14 -5.00 -10.32
CA THR A 19 -19.22 -4.40 -11.67
C THR A 19 -18.39 -3.12 -11.77
N ASP A 20 -17.56 -3.00 -12.82
CA ASP A 20 -16.68 -1.87 -13.12
C ASP A 20 -15.63 -1.50 -12.05
N ARG A 21 -15.54 -2.22 -10.91
CA ARG A 21 -14.66 -1.87 -9.79
C ARG A 21 -13.20 -1.68 -10.21
N GLU A 22 -12.63 -2.67 -10.88
CA GLU A 22 -11.23 -2.61 -11.35
C GLU A 22 -10.99 -1.40 -12.26
N LYS A 23 -11.92 -1.13 -13.18
CA LYS A 23 -11.84 0.01 -14.09
C LYS A 23 -11.92 1.34 -13.34
N LEU A 24 -12.74 1.44 -12.30
CA LEU A 24 -12.88 2.63 -11.47
C LEU A 24 -11.62 2.90 -10.65
N LEU A 25 -11.06 1.86 -10.01
CA LEU A 25 -9.80 1.97 -9.26
C LEU A 25 -8.61 2.34 -10.16
N LYS A 26 -8.54 1.78 -11.37
CA LYS A 26 -7.49 2.11 -12.35
C LYS A 26 -7.51 3.58 -12.81
N ARG A 27 -8.61 4.31 -12.60
CA ARG A 27 -8.73 5.74 -12.94
C ARG A 27 -8.21 6.67 -11.86
N VAL A 28 -8.09 6.19 -10.62
CA VAL A 28 -7.56 6.99 -9.52
C VAL A 28 -6.07 6.72 -9.42
N THR A 29 -5.28 7.70 -9.83
CA THR A 29 -3.82 7.66 -9.76
C THR A 29 -3.33 7.97 -8.37
N ARG A 30 -2.16 7.42 -8.03
CA ARG A 30 -1.49 7.67 -6.75
C ARG A 30 -0.45 8.77 -6.88
N TYR A 31 -0.08 9.38 -5.76
CA TYR A 31 1.00 10.36 -5.67
C TYR A 31 0.79 11.57 -6.59
N ASP A 32 -0.44 12.07 -6.66
CA ASP A 32 -0.85 13.14 -7.57
C ASP A 32 -0.10 14.47 -7.35
N MET A 33 0.50 14.69 -6.17
CA MET A 33 1.33 15.87 -5.91
C MET A 33 2.71 15.82 -6.61
N TYR A 34 3.21 14.64 -6.95
CA TYR A 34 4.48 14.48 -7.64
C TYR A 34 4.25 14.40 -9.14
N LYS A 35 4.68 15.42 -9.89
CA LYS A 35 4.58 15.45 -11.36
C LYS A 35 5.96 15.78 -11.96
N PRO A 36 6.61 14.84 -12.67
CA PRO A 36 6.16 13.48 -12.99
C PRO A 36 6.41 12.45 -11.86
N MET A 37 5.66 11.34 -11.88
CA MET A 37 5.98 10.05 -11.27
C MET A 37 6.24 9.05 -12.40
N PHE A 38 7.50 8.62 -12.55
CA PHE A 38 7.95 7.86 -13.72
C PHE A 38 7.17 6.56 -13.92
N TYR A 39 6.85 5.85 -12.84
CA TYR A 39 6.17 4.55 -12.85
C TYR A 39 4.81 4.66 -12.17
N ARG A 40 4.05 5.71 -12.49
CA ARG A 40 2.79 6.02 -11.82
C ARG A 40 1.85 4.82 -11.76
N SER A 41 1.48 4.46 -10.54
CA SER A 41 0.50 3.43 -10.24
C SER A 41 -0.90 4.02 -10.07
N ASN A 42 -1.85 3.15 -9.78
CA ASN A 42 -3.24 3.46 -9.49
C ASN A 42 -3.70 2.59 -8.31
N LEU A 43 -4.86 2.91 -7.75
CA LEU A 43 -5.39 2.22 -6.57
C LEU A 43 -5.57 0.71 -6.78
N PHE A 44 -5.90 0.26 -7.99
CA PHE A 44 -6.02 -1.17 -8.28
C PHE A 44 -4.68 -1.88 -8.14
N THR A 45 -3.65 -1.36 -8.80
CA THR A 45 -2.29 -1.92 -8.74
C THR A 45 -1.76 -1.92 -7.31
N HIS A 46 -1.92 -0.81 -6.60
CA HIS A 46 -1.52 -0.69 -5.19
C HIS A 46 -2.21 -1.72 -4.31
N SER A 47 -3.54 -1.85 -4.39
CA SER A 47 -4.28 -2.85 -3.61
C SER A 47 -3.80 -4.29 -3.86
N GLN A 48 -3.34 -4.61 -5.08
CA GLN A 48 -2.71 -5.91 -5.36
C GLN A 48 -1.37 -6.06 -4.65
N HIS A 49 -0.51 -5.03 -4.69
CA HIS A 49 0.79 -5.09 -4.02
C HIS A 49 0.65 -5.27 -2.51
N VAL A 50 -0.25 -4.52 -1.87
CA VAL A 50 -0.53 -4.64 -0.43
C VAL A 50 -0.99 -6.07 -0.10
N ALA A 51 -1.88 -6.63 -0.92
CA ALA A 51 -2.32 -8.01 -0.76
C ALA A 51 -1.18 -9.04 -0.91
N TRP A 52 -0.26 -8.83 -1.87
CA TRP A 52 0.91 -9.69 -2.07
C TRP A 52 1.91 -9.61 -0.91
N ILE A 53 2.12 -8.42 -0.32
CA ILE A 53 2.97 -8.26 0.87
C ILE A 53 2.39 -9.06 2.05
N ILE A 54 1.08 -8.99 2.29
CA ILE A 54 0.43 -9.76 3.38
C ILE A 54 0.54 -11.26 3.12
N HIS A 55 0.34 -11.68 1.87
CA HIS A 55 0.48 -13.08 1.49
C HIS A 55 1.92 -13.59 1.67
N ASP A 56 2.92 -12.80 1.28
CA ASP A 56 4.33 -13.11 1.49
C ASP A 56 4.69 -13.20 2.98
N LEU A 57 4.10 -12.32 3.81
CA LEU A 57 4.20 -12.36 5.26
C LEU A 57 3.36 -13.46 5.92
N ALA A 58 2.59 -14.27 5.17
CA ALA A 58 1.71 -15.28 5.76
C ALA A 58 2.43 -16.27 6.70
N PRO A 59 3.65 -16.79 6.40
CA PRO A 59 4.40 -17.64 7.32
C PRO A 59 4.76 -16.90 8.62
N ASN A 60 5.19 -15.64 8.53
CA ASN A 60 5.53 -14.78 9.66
C ASN A 60 4.29 -14.48 10.53
N LEU A 61 3.16 -14.16 9.91
CA LEU A 61 1.88 -13.95 10.58
C LEU A 61 1.40 -15.21 11.31
N GLN A 62 1.52 -16.37 10.65
CA GLN A 62 1.16 -17.66 11.22
C GLN A 62 2.06 -18.03 12.41
N GLN A 63 3.37 -17.75 12.32
CA GLN A 63 4.33 -17.95 13.40
C GLN A 63 4.04 -17.02 14.58
N ALA A 64 3.74 -15.75 14.32
CA ALA A 64 3.53 -14.74 15.35
C ALA A 64 2.19 -14.88 16.09
N PHE A 65 1.12 -15.24 15.38
CA PHE A 65 -0.25 -15.13 15.91
C PHE A 65 -1.05 -16.44 15.91
N GLY A 66 -0.56 -17.49 15.24
CA GLY A 66 -1.27 -18.76 15.20
C GLY A 66 -2.66 -18.63 14.56
N ASP A 67 -3.67 -19.14 15.26
CA ASP A 67 -5.08 -19.05 14.87
C ASP A 67 -5.74 -17.70 15.27
N SER A 68 -4.99 -16.79 15.91
CA SER A 68 -5.50 -15.49 16.38
C SER A 68 -5.63 -14.44 15.28
N ILE A 69 -5.07 -14.71 14.09
CA ILE A 69 -5.16 -13.85 12.91
C ILE A 69 -5.89 -14.59 11.80
N ASN A 70 -6.79 -13.92 11.09
CA ASN A 70 -7.31 -14.42 9.83
C ASN A 70 -6.56 -13.79 8.65
N ILE A 71 -5.57 -14.50 8.10
CA ILE A 71 -4.70 -13.98 7.03
C ILE A 71 -5.52 -13.71 5.75
N ALA A 72 -6.46 -14.60 5.41
CA ALA A 72 -7.33 -14.41 4.26
C ALA A 72 -8.20 -13.15 4.38
N LYS A 73 -8.68 -12.83 5.60
CA LYS A 73 -9.40 -11.58 5.87
C LYS A 73 -8.51 -10.37 5.66
N ALA A 74 -7.27 -10.39 6.17
CA ALA A 74 -6.32 -9.29 5.98
C ALA A 74 -6.00 -9.05 4.49
N ILE A 75 -5.85 -10.12 3.71
CA ILE A 75 -5.66 -10.04 2.25
C ILE A 75 -6.89 -9.45 1.57
N ILE A 76 -8.10 -9.94 1.87
CA ILE A 76 -9.33 -9.41 1.26
C ILE A 76 -9.56 -7.95 1.67
N MET A 77 -9.22 -7.59 2.91
CA MET A 77 -9.25 -6.22 3.40
C MET A 77 -8.32 -5.31 2.60
N ALA A 78 -7.06 -5.71 2.41
CA ALA A 78 -6.12 -5.00 1.55
C ALA A 78 -6.65 -4.84 0.11
N LEU A 79 -7.30 -5.87 -0.43
CA LEU A 79 -7.84 -5.81 -1.78
C LEU A 79 -8.97 -4.79 -1.93
N VAL A 80 -9.68 -4.39 -0.86
CA VAL A 80 -10.85 -3.49 -0.92
C VAL A 80 -10.69 -2.14 -0.21
N HIS A 81 -9.63 -1.95 0.59
CA HIS A 81 -9.50 -0.81 1.51
C HIS A 81 -9.69 0.55 0.83
N ASP A 82 -9.19 0.71 -0.39
CA ASP A 82 -9.26 1.96 -1.17
C ASP A 82 -10.54 2.12 -2.01
N ASP A 83 -11.51 1.21 -1.93
CA ASP A 83 -12.75 1.35 -2.74
C ASP A 83 -13.52 2.63 -2.43
N LEU A 84 -13.41 3.15 -1.21
CA LEU A 84 -14.03 4.43 -0.84
C LEU A 84 -13.46 5.61 -1.66
N GLU A 85 -12.21 5.51 -2.11
CA GLU A 85 -11.53 6.56 -2.89
C GLU A 85 -12.04 6.62 -4.33
N ILE A 86 -12.81 5.63 -4.80
CA ILE A 86 -13.61 5.75 -6.03
C ILE A 86 -14.61 6.91 -5.92
N ILE A 87 -15.09 7.21 -4.71
CA ILE A 87 -16.08 8.25 -4.45
C ILE A 87 -15.41 9.61 -4.18
N MET A 88 -14.37 9.64 -3.36
CA MET A 88 -13.78 10.89 -2.86
C MET A 88 -12.41 11.25 -3.43
N GLY A 89 -11.80 10.36 -4.22
CA GLY A 89 -10.41 10.47 -4.66
C GLY A 89 -9.40 10.06 -3.58
N ASP A 90 -8.14 9.90 -3.99
CA ASP A 90 -7.00 9.62 -3.11
C ASP A 90 -6.67 10.86 -2.27
N VAL A 91 -6.60 10.69 -0.95
CA VAL A 91 -6.12 11.71 -0.02
C VAL A 91 -4.76 11.28 0.49
N MET A 92 -3.71 11.88 -0.09
CA MET A 92 -2.32 11.51 0.20
C MET A 92 -1.97 11.64 1.68
N SER A 93 -1.17 10.70 2.17
CA SER A 93 -0.79 10.60 3.59
C SER A 93 -0.12 11.88 4.13
N SER A 94 0.69 12.56 3.31
CA SER A 94 1.31 13.85 3.67
C SER A 94 0.31 15.00 3.80
N HIS A 95 -0.81 14.97 3.06
CA HIS A 95 -1.91 15.92 3.26
C HIS A 95 -2.60 15.66 4.59
N LYS A 96 -2.84 14.39 4.94
CA LYS A 96 -3.44 14.00 6.24
C LYS A 96 -2.57 14.45 7.42
N GLU A 97 -1.23 14.42 7.28
CA GLU A 97 -0.29 14.89 8.31
C GLU A 97 -0.44 16.39 8.65
N ASN A 98 -0.81 17.21 7.66
CA ASN A 98 -0.99 18.65 7.84
C ASN A 98 -2.38 19.04 8.33
N MET A 99 -3.28 18.07 8.54
CA MET A 99 -4.63 18.34 9.03
C MET A 99 -4.64 18.57 10.54
N ASN A 100 -5.34 19.61 10.97
CA ASN A 100 -5.65 19.80 12.38
C ASN A 100 -6.68 18.74 12.86
N PRO A 101 -6.94 18.63 14.18
CA PRO A 101 -7.88 17.64 14.71
C PRO A 101 -9.31 17.74 14.16
N GLU A 102 -9.79 18.94 13.84
CA GLU A 102 -11.12 19.17 13.27
C GLU A 102 -11.18 18.67 11.81
N GLN A 103 -10.19 19.04 11.00
CA GLN A 103 -10.03 18.58 9.62
C GLN A 103 -9.89 17.05 9.55
N THR A 104 -9.12 16.45 10.47
CA THR A 104 -8.99 14.99 10.57
C THR A 104 -10.35 14.33 10.87
N LYS A 105 -11.15 14.93 11.77
CA LYS A 105 -12.49 14.44 12.08
C LYS A 105 -13.44 14.56 10.90
N GLU A 106 -13.37 15.66 10.15
CA GLU A 106 -14.17 15.87 8.92
C GLU A 106 -13.78 14.89 7.82
N LEU A 107 -12.48 14.64 7.63
CA LEU A 107 -11.98 13.62 6.69
C LEU A 107 -12.54 12.25 7.06
N HIS A 108 -12.45 11.86 8.33
CA HIS A 108 -12.96 10.57 8.79
C HIS A 108 -14.49 10.42 8.61
N GLN A 109 -15.25 11.49 8.77
CA GLN A 109 -16.68 11.50 8.43
C GLN A 109 -16.92 11.38 6.92
N THR A 110 -16.06 11.99 6.11
CA THR A 110 -16.11 11.90 4.65
C THR A 110 -15.80 10.49 4.18
N GLU A 111 -14.76 9.85 4.73
CA GLU A 111 -14.41 8.44 4.49
C GLU A 111 -15.60 7.53 4.85
N LYS A 112 -16.24 7.72 6.02
CA LYS A 112 -17.43 6.94 6.42
C LYS A 112 -18.61 7.12 5.47
N LYS A 113 -18.86 8.33 4.97
CA LYS A 113 -19.90 8.59 3.95
C LYS A 113 -19.53 7.93 2.62
N ALA A 114 -18.27 8.02 2.18
CA ALA A 114 -17.80 7.37 0.97
C ALA A 114 -17.96 5.84 1.05
N ILE A 115 -17.66 5.23 2.20
CA ILE A 115 -17.91 3.80 2.48
C ILE A 115 -19.40 3.46 2.33
N GLN A 116 -20.30 4.29 2.86
CA GLN A 116 -21.75 4.08 2.70
C GLN A 116 -22.18 4.17 1.23
N GLU A 117 -21.69 5.16 0.48
CA GLU A 117 -22.06 5.33 -0.93
C GLU A 117 -21.51 4.21 -1.82
N ILE A 118 -20.24 3.81 -1.64
CA ILE A 118 -19.65 2.72 -2.44
C ILE A 118 -20.33 1.38 -2.13
N SER A 119 -20.76 1.16 -0.89
CA SER A 119 -21.48 -0.06 -0.48
C SER A 119 -22.88 -0.18 -1.09
N LYS A 120 -23.45 0.90 -1.64
CA LYS A 120 -24.69 0.83 -2.43
C LYS A 120 -24.45 0.33 -3.86
N LYS A 121 -23.22 0.47 -4.37
CA LYS A 121 -22.83 0.10 -5.74
C LYS A 121 -22.35 -1.34 -5.84
N PHE A 122 -21.75 -1.87 -4.78
CA PHE A 122 -21.16 -3.19 -4.76
C PHE A 122 -22.00 -4.19 -3.94
N PRO A 123 -21.81 -5.51 -4.16
CA PRO A 123 -22.51 -6.54 -3.40
C PRO A 123 -22.35 -6.40 -1.88
N GLU A 124 -23.35 -6.88 -1.13
CA GLU A 124 -23.33 -6.85 0.34
C GLU A 124 -22.16 -7.66 0.93
N LYS A 125 -21.60 -8.59 0.16
CA LYS A 125 -20.50 -9.48 0.58
C LYS A 125 -19.34 -9.47 -0.40
N VAL A 126 -18.14 -9.62 0.15
CA VAL A 126 -16.91 -9.96 -0.58
C VAL A 126 -16.37 -11.26 0.01
N GLY A 127 -16.51 -12.36 -0.74
CA GLY A 127 -16.25 -13.70 -0.23
C GLY A 127 -17.13 -14.03 1.00
N PRO A 128 -16.54 -14.44 2.13
CA PRO A 128 -17.31 -14.76 3.34
C PRO A 128 -17.67 -13.53 4.19
N TYR A 129 -17.17 -12.33 3.86
CA TYR A 129 -17.30 -11.14 4.69
C TYR A 129 -18.40 -10.21 4.20
N ASN A 130 -19.06 -9.51 5.12
CA ASN A 130 -19.94 -8.39 4.79
C ASN A 130 -19.07 -7.18 4.39
N TYR A 131 -19.28 -6.67 3.18
CA TYR A 131 -18.39 -5.71 2.52
C TYR A 131 -18.30 -4.38 3.28
N ILE A 132 -19.44 -3.77 3.65
CA ILE A 132 -19.44 -2.49 4.38
C ILE A 132 -18.78 -2.62 5.75
N LYS A 133 -19.02 -3.73 6.48
CA LYS A 133 -18.36 -3.97 7.76
C LYS A 133 -16.85 -4.13 7.60
N LEU A 134 -16.40 -4.81 6.55
CA LEU A 134 -14.98 -4.98 6.26
C LEU A 134 -14.30 -3.63 5.97
N GLN A 135 -14.94 -2.77 5.19
CA GLN A 135 -14.46 -1.41 4.91
C GLN A 135 -14.37 -0.53 6.16
N LEU A 136 -15.39 -0.57 7.02
CA LEU A 136 -15.36 0.17 8.29
C LEU A 136 -14.28 -0.35 9.23
N GLU A 137 -14.09 -1.66 9.30
CA GLU A 137 -13.03 -2.28 10.10
C GLU A 137 -11.64 -1.88 9.60
N ALA A 138 -11.44 -1.85 8.28
CA ALA A 138 -10.22 -1.36 7.67
C ALA A 138 -9.93 0.10 8.04
N ASN A 139 -10.97 0.94 7.98
CA ASN A 139 -10.87 2.36 8.27
C ASN A 139 -10.60 2.67 9.76
N ASP A 140 -11.17 1.89 10.68
CA ASP A 140 -11.05 2.13 12.12
C ASP A 140 -9.77 1.53 12.73
N LEU A 141 -9.08 0.60 12.05
CA LEU A 141 -7.76 0.03 12.44
C LEU A 141 -7.72 -0.62 13.84
N THR A 142 -8.85 -1.17 14.30
CA THR A 142 -8.98 -1.71 15.67
C THR A 142 -8.65 -3.21 15.78
N THR A 143 -8.73 -3.96 14.68
CA THR A 143 -8.46 -5.41 14.64
C THR A 143 -7.01 -5.71 14.23
N LEU A 144 -6.57 -6.94 14.51
CA LEU A 144 -5.21 -7.35 14.14
C LEU A 144 -5.04 -7.38 12.62
N GLU A 145 -6.04 -7.88 11.90
CA GLU A 145 -6.07 -7.88 10.43
C GLU A 145 -6.01 -6.47 9.86
N ALA A 146 -6.73 -5.53 10.49
CA ALA A 146 -6.71 -4.13 10.11
C ALA A 146 -5.31 -3.49 10.28
N GLN A 147 -4.63 -3.82 11.37
CA GLN A 147 -3.29 -3.31 11.63
C GLN A 147 -2.24 -3.98 10.74
N VAL A 148 -2.40 -5.27 10.41
CA VAL A 148 -1.51 -5.98 9.48
C VAL A 148 -1.60 -5.44 8.06
N PHE A 149 -2.82 -5.21 7.53
CA PHE A 149 -2.88 -4.60 6.19
C PHE A 149 -2.33 -3.17 6.23
N LYS A 150 -2.54 -2.42 7.33
CA LYS A 150 -2.02 -1.04 7.43
C LYS A 150 -0.50 -0.99 7.35
N TYR A 151 0.16 -1.97 7.96
CA TYR A 151 1.60 -2.14 7.82
C TYR A 151 2.02 -2.38 6.36
N ALA A 152 1.32 -3.27 5.67
CA ALA A 152 1.57 -3.60 4.27
C ALA A 152 1.29 -2.40 3.33
N ASP A 153 0.22 -1.63 3.58
CA ASP A 153 -0.12 -0.39 2.86
C ASP A 153 1.03 0.62 2.93
N TRP A 154 1.50 0.92 4.14
CA TRP A 154 2.64 1.81 4.34
C TRP A 154 3.94 1.28 3.75
N THR A 155 4.14 -0.04 3.78
CA THR A 155 5.30 -0.71 3.18
C THR A 155 5.30 -0.55 1.66
N ASP A 156 4.16 -0.77 1.00
CA ASP A 156 4.03 -0.58 -0.45
C ASP A 156 4.26 0.88 -0.84
N ALA A 157 3.62 1.83 -0.13
CA ALA A 157 3.78 3.26 -0.38
C ALA A 157 5.26 3.71 -0.26
N LEU A 158 5.98 3.24 0.77
CA LEU A 158 7.42 3.50 0.88
C LEU A 158 8.20 2.88 -0.30
N ALA A 159 7.87 1.65 -0.70
CA ALA A 159 8.54 0.97 -1.79
C ALA A 159 8.33 1.65 -3.16
N GLU A 160 7.13 2.18 -3.42
CA GLU A 160 6.84 2.99 -4.61
C GLU A 160 7.70 4.27 -4.64
N ALA A 161 7.84 4.96 -3.50
CA ALA A 161 8.70 6.13 -3.40
C ALA A 161 10.19 5.80 -3.58
N LEU A 162 10.65 4.67 -3.02
CA LEU A 162 12.01 4.15 -3.26
C LEU A 162 12.21 3.83 -4.73
N HIS A 163 11.20 3.27 -5.40
CA HIS A 163 11.25 2.93 -6.81
C HIS A 163 11.54 4.17 -7.68
N GLU A 164 10.87 5.29 -7.38
CA GLU A 164 11.08 6.57 -8.05
C GLU A 164 12.47 7.16 -7.78
N VAL A 165 12.93 7.13 -6.53
CA VAL A 165 14.27 7.64 -6.18
C VAL A 165 15.37 6.81 -6.83
N TYR A 166 15.28 5.49 -6.79
CA TYR A 166 16.25 4.61 -7.48
C TYR A 166 16.11 4.64 -9.01
N ALA A 167 15.07 5.27 -9.56
CA ALA A 167 14.95 5.58 -10.98
C ALA A 167 15.50 6.97 -11.35
N GLY A 168 16.06 7.68 -10.38
CA GLY A 168 16.59 9.03 -10.55
C GLY A 168 15.54 10.14 -10.55
N ASN A 169 14.35 9.89 -9.98
CA ASN A 169 13.33 10.92 -9.81
C ASN A 169 13.56 11.74 -8.54
N THR A 170 14.14 12.93 -8.71
CA THR A 170 14.40 13.85 -7.59
C THR A 170 13.13 14.46 -6.99
N ALA A 171 11.99 14.41 -7.70
CA ALA A 171 10.72 14.95 -7.18
C ALA A 171 10.31 14.25 -5.88
N PHE A 172 10.56 12.95 -5.75
CA PHE A 172 10.22 12.16 -4.55
C PHE A 172 11.16 12.41 -3.37
N ALA A 173 12.32 13.05 -3.61
CA ALA A 173 13.32 13.32 -2.58
C ALA A 173 13.28 14.75 -2.02
N ILE A 174 12.26 15.54 -2.40
CA ILE A 174 12.06 16.91 -1.90
C ILE A 174 10.62 17.10 -1.44
N ASN A 175 10.42 17.97 -0.45
CA ASN A 175 9.09 18.36 0.00
C ASN A 175 8.34 19.11 -1.11
N VAL A 176 7.04 18.87 -1.20
CA VAL A 176 6.14 19.57 -2.12
C VAL A 176 5.27 20.52 -1.31
N SER A 177 5.22 21.79 -1.70
CA SER A 177 4.31 22.76 -1.07
C SER A 177 3.07 22.94 -1.93
N ASP A 178 1.89 22.78 -1.32
CA ASP A 178 0.60 23.02 -1.97
C ASP A 178 -0.42 23.64 -0.99
N LYS A 179 -1.71 23.56 -1.32
CA LYS A 179 -2.79 24.11 -0.49
C LYS A 179 -2.90 23.49 0.91
N TYR A 180 -2.26 22.33 1.15
CA TYR A 180 -2.19 21.66 2.44
C TYR A 180 -0.92 22.02 3.23
N GLY A 181 -0.05 22.89 2.69
CA GLY A 181 1.18 23.33 3.34
C GLY A 181 2.42 22.67 2.75
N LYS A 182 3.49 22.61 3.54
CA LYS A 182 4.74 21.92 3.16
C LYS A 182 4.59 20.44 3.48
N ASN A 183 4.41 19.61 2.46
CA ASN A 183 4.18 18.18 2.61
C ASN A 183 5.50 17.43 2.80
N SER A 184 5.55 16.60 3.84
CA SER A 184 6.62 15.63 4.05
C SER A 184 6.80 14.73 2.83
N THR A 185 8.04 14.36 2.53
CA THR A 185 8.31 13.28 1.58
C THR A 185 7.72 11.96 2.09
N ALA A 186 7.51 11.00 1.19
CA ALA A 186 7.12 9.64 1.58
C ALA A 186 8.11 9.04 2.61
N PHE A 187 9.40 9.36 2.50
CA PHE A 187 10.43 8.88 3.44
C PHE A 187 10.26 9.47 4.85
N GLU A 188 10.08 10.79 4.95
CA GLU A 188 9.83 11.48 6.21
C GLU A 188 8.52 11.01 6.87
N TYR A 189 7.52 10.66 6.07
CA TYR A 189 6.24 10.16 6.57
C TYR A 189 6.32 8.69 7.01
N TYR A 190 6.73 7.78 6.12
CA TYR A 190 6.59 6.33 6.34
C TYR A 190 7.73 5.73 7.16
N ILE A 191 8.99 6.18 7.03
CA ILE A 191 10.12 5.54 7.71
C ILE A 191 9.97 5.56 9.25
N PRO A 192 9.66 6.71 9.90
CA PRO A 192 9.45 6.73 11.35
C PRO A 192 8.25 5.86 11.77
N ARG A 193 7.14 5.96 11.02
CA ARG A 193 5.89 5.23 11.31
C ARG A 193 6.03 3.71 11.18
N LEU A 194 6.81 3.23 10.20
CA LEU A 194 7.15 1.82 10.05
C LEU A 194 8.14 1.36 11.12
N THR A 195 9.09 2.22 11.51
CA THR A 195 10.07 1.93 12.57
C THR A 195 9.39 1.75 13.94
N ASP A 196 8.42 2.60 14.26
CA ASP A 196 7.68 2.60 15.52
C ASP A 196 6.31 1.92 15.41
N PHE A 197 6.10 1.12 14.36
CA PHE A 197 4.79 0.53 14.05
C PHE A 197 4.25 -0.31 15.21
N ALA A 198 5.08 -1.19 15.79
CA ALA A 198 4.71 -2.02 16.93
C ALA A 198 4.42 -1.22 18.21
N GLN A 199 4.97 -0.01 18.34
CA GLN A 199 4.65 0.87 19.47
C GLN A 199 3.26 1.51 19.28
N THR A 200 2.97 1.93 18.05
CA THR A 200 1.68 2.52 17.66
C THR A 200 0.56 1.48 17.67
N TYR A 201 0.87 0.25 17.24
CA TYR A 201 -0.07 -0.87 17.14
C TYR A 201 0.46 -2.08 17.92
N PRO A 202 0.37 -2.08 19.27
CA PRO A 202 0.98 -3.11 20.12
C PRO A 202 0.53 -4.56 19.84
N LYS A 203 -0.66 -4.75 19.27
CA LYS A 203 -1.15 -6.08 18.87
C LYS A 203 -0.25 -6.73 17.81
N THR A 204 0.52 -5.94 17.06
CA THR A 204 1.41 -6.42 16.01
C THR A 204 2.82 -6.76 16.51
N ALA A 205 3.14 -6.52 17.79
CA ALA A 205 4.51 -6.63 18.30
C ALA A 205 5.15 -8.02 18.07
N ALA A 206 4.36 -9.10 18.14
CA ALA A 206 4.86 -10.46 17.89
C ALA A 206 5.30 -10.69 16.44
N LEU A 207 4.74 -9.95 15.47
CA LEU A 207 5.15 -10.04 14.06
C LEU A 207 6.62 -9.66 13.90
N PHE A 208 7.04 -8.58 14.56
CA PHE A 208 8.42 -8.07 14.50
C PHE A 208 9.45 -8.92 15.26
N GLN A 209 9.04 -10.05 15.84
CA GLN A 209 9.94 -11.08 16.37
C GLN A 209 10.26 -12.19 15.33
N THR A 210 9.69 -12.09 14.13
CA THR A 210 9.94 -13.01 13.01
C THR A 210 10.86 -12.36 11.99
N GLU A 211 11.51 -13.16 11.14
CA GLU A 211 12.47 -12.69 10.15
C GLU A 211 11.79 -12.55 8.77
N SER A 212 11.78 -11.33 8.23
CA SER A 212 11.38 -11.03 6.85
C SER A 212 12.02 -9.72 6.40
N PRO A 213 12.42 -9.58 5.12
CA PRO A 213 12.93 -8.32 4.58
C PRO A 213 11.94 -7.15 4.73
N PHE A 214 10.63 -7.42 4.76
CA PHE A 214 9.62 -6.39 4.99
C PHE A 214 9.62 -5.88 6.43
N LEU A 215 10.01 -6.71 7.41
CA LEU A 215 9.99 -6.39 8.84
C LEU A 215 11.29 -5.72 9.34
N GLU A 216 12.31 -5.64 8.48
CA GLU A 216 13.52 -4.88 8.78
C GLU A 216 13.21 -3.39 8.91
N LYS A 217 13.84 -2.73 9.89
CA LYS A 217 13.66 -1.29 10.10
C LYS A 217 14.15 -0.51 8.87
N PRO A 218 13.27 0.24 8.18
CA PRO A 218 13.69 1.02 7.03
C PRO A 218 14.67 2.11 7.45
N LYS A 219 15.69 2.36 6.62
CA LYS A 219 16.74 3.33 6.90
C LYS A 219 16.46 4.65 6.20
N MET A 220 16.64 5.75 6.92
CA MET A 220 16.68 7.09 6.33
C MET A 220 18.05 7.29 5.66
N LEU A 221 18.05 7.54 4.36
CA LEU A 221 19.26 7.74 3.54
C LEU A 221 19.24 9.13 2.89
N ASN A 222 20.33 9.51 2.23
CA ASN A 222 20.34 10.71 1.39
C ASN A 222 19.63 10.44 0.05
N PHE A 223 18.29 10.38 0.09
CA PHE A 223 17.47 10.04 -1.08
C PHE A 223 17.62 11.03 -2.24
N LEU A 224 17.96 12.29 -1.96
CA LEU A 224 18.23 13.26 -3.02
C LEU A 224 19.53 12.95 -3.77
N GLU A 225 20.57 12.55 -3.06
CA GLU A 225 21.82 12.10 -3.68
C GLU A 225 21.65 10.79 -4.45
N ILE A 226 20.90 9.84 -3.89
CA ILE A 226 20.54 8.59 -4.59
C ILE A 226 19.81 8.92 -5.89
N ALA A 227 18.80 9.79 -5.86
CA ALA A 227 18.05 10.19 -7.05
C ALA A 227 18.92 10.93 -8.08
N LYS A 228 19.90 11.73 -7.67
CA LYS A 228 20.82 12.40 -8.62
C LYS A 228 21.76 11.44 -9.33
N ASN A 229 22.09 10.31 -8.68
CA ASN A 229 23.07 9.34 -9.16
C ASN A 229 22.45 8.11 -9.85
N ASN A 230 21.12 8.09 -10.01
CA ASN A 230 20.41 7.01 -10.68
C ASN A 230 19.73 7.48 -11.97
N SER A 231 19.30 6.51 -12.77
CA SER A 231 18.63 6.70 -14.06
C SER A 231 17.38 5.83 -14.12
N PRO A 232 16.43 6.10 -15.04
CA PRO A 232 15.23 5.30 -15.17
C PRO A 232 15.53 3.80 -15.27
N HIS A 233 14.69 3.00 -14.61
CA HIS A 233 14.79 1.55 -14.59
C HIS A 233 14.73 0.96 -16.00
N THR A 234 15.49 -0.09 -16.18
CA THR A 234 15.46 -0.96 -17.35
C THR A 234 15.18 -2.39 -16.88
N ILE A 235 14.87 -3.28 -17.82
CA ILE A 235 14.73 -4.72 -17.54
C ILE A 235 15.99 -5.28 -16.84
N ASN A 236 17.17 -4.72 -17.13
CA ASN A 236 18.44 -5.16 -16.54
C ASN A 236 18.73 -4.49 -15.20
N SER A 237 18.35 -3.23 -14.98
CA SER A 237 18.60 -2.58 -13.68
C SER A 237 17.67 -3.10 -12.59
N ILE A 238 16.43 -3.45 -12.96
CA ILE A 238 15.40 -3.83 -11.98
C ILE A 238 15.65 -5.19 -11.31
N ILE A 239 16.53 -6.02 -11.86
CA ILE A 239 16.95 -7.28 -11.24
C ILE A 239 18.06 -7.09 -10.21
N ASN A 240 18.77 -5.95 -10.25
CA ASN A 240 19.88 -5.71 -9.34
C ASN A 240 19.37 -5.30 -7.95
N SER A 241 20.04 -5.81 -6.93
CA SER A 241 19.87 -5.36 -5.56
C SER A 241 20.43 -3.95 -5.41
N VAL A 242 19.74 -3.10 -4.65
CA VAL A 242 20.25 -1.80 -4.20
C VAL A 242 20.62 -1.81 -2.72
N ASN A 243 20.64 -2.99 -2.10
CA ASN A 243 20.91 -3.21 -0.68
C ASN A 243 19.92 -2.47 0.23
N TYR A 244 18.66 -2.44 -0.18
CA TYR A 244 17.54 -1.95 0.62
C TYR A 244 16.50 -3.08 0.74
N PRO A 245 16.60 -3.94 1.79
CA PRO A 245 15.90 -5.23 1.85
C PRO A 245 14.40 -5.17 1.53
N LEU A 246 13.67 -4.25 2.16
CA LEU A 246 12.24 -4.01 1.91
C LEU A 246 11.94 -3.77 0.43
N TYR A 247 12.71 -2.89 -0.23
CA TYR A 247 12.49 -2.53 -1.63
C TYR A 247 12.98 -3.60 -2.60
N ASP A 248 14.12 -4.24 -2.30
CA ASP A 248 14.63 -5.34 -3.11
C ASP A 248 13.66 -6.52 -3.11
N HIS A 249 13.06 -6.81 -1.95
CA HIS A 249 12.04 -7.84 -1.81
C HIS A 249 10.70 -7.43 -2.43
N TRP A 250 10.29 -6.16 -2.29
CA TRP A 250 9.12 -5.62 -2.98
C TRP A 250 9.16 -5.85 -4.50
N LYS A 251 10.31 -5.61 -5.15
CA LYS A 251 10.49 -5.91 -6.58
C LYS A 251 10.33 -7.41 -6.88
N GLN A 252 10.77 -8.29 -5.98
CA GLN A 252 10.67 -9.74 -6.15
C GLN A 252 9.22 -10.21 -6.06
N ILE A 253 8.46 -9.76 -5.06
CA ILE A 253 7.04 -10.14 -4.91
C ILE A 253 6.22 -9.70 -6.11
N ILE A 254 6.47 -8.50 -6.66
CA ILE A 254 5.76 -8.04 -7.86
C ILE A 254 6.11 -8.94 -9.04
N LYS A 255 7.38 -9.27 -9.26
CA LYS A 255 7.76 -10.20 -10.33
C LYS A 255 7.15 -11.60 -10.17
N GLN A 256 6.94 -12.04 -8.94
CA GLN A 256 6.39 -13.36 -8.64
C GLN A 256 4.88 -13.44 -8.88
N TYR A 257 4.12 -12.43 -8.44
CA TYR A 257 2.66 -12.50 -8.41
C TYR A 257 1.97 -11.66 -9.50
N ALA A 258 2.64 -10.63 -10.02
CA ALA A 258 2.00 -9.72 -10.97
C ALA A 258 1.79 -10.36 -12.35
N ALA A 259 0.64 -10.07 -12.92
CA ALA A 259 0.42 -10.29 -14.35
C ALA A 259 1.41 -9.43 -15.18
N PRO A 260 1.76 -9.85 -16.42
CA PRO A 260 2.81 -9.20 -17.20
C PRO A 260 2.63 -7.69 -17.41
N GLU A 261 1.39 -7.20 -17.47
CA GLU A 261 1.07 -5.78 -17.61
C GLU A 261 1.40 -4.95 -16.36
N ILE A 262 1.18 -5.51 -15.16
CA ILE A 262 1.54 -4.84 -13.89
C ILE A 262 3.05 -4.94 -13.67
N ALA A 263 3.66 -6.11 -13.94
CA ALA A 263 5.10 -6.31 -13.79
C ALA A 263 5.93 -5.34 -14.66
N LYS A 264 5.40 -4.95 -15.83
CA LYS A 264 6.03 -3.94 -16.71
C LYS A 264 6.16 -2.58 -16.05
N LEU A 265 5.32 -2.23 -15.08
CA LEU A 265 5.41 -0.96 -14.36
C LEU A 265 6.71 -0.82 -13.56
N LEU A 266 7.45 -1.91 -13.32
CA LEU A 266 8.75 -1.81 -12.66
C LEU A 266 9.88 -1.24 -13.54
N TYR A 267 9.68 -1.15 -14.85
CA TYR A 267 10.73 -0.70 -15.78
C TYR A 267 10.21 0.03 -17.02
N LYS A 268 8.88 0.10 -17.22
CA LYS A 268 8.27 0.88 -18.29
C LYS A 268 7.78 2.20 -17.71
N GLN A 269 8.57 3.23 -17.93
CA GLN A 269 8.22 4.60 -17.61
C GLN A 269 6.95 5.03 -18.36
N ILE A 270 6.03 5.69 -17.64
CA ILE A 270 4.74 6.17 -18.14
C ILE A 270 4.72 7.69 -18.20
N GLU A 271 5.41 8.37 -17.28
CA GLU A 271 5.56 9.82 -17.26
C GLU A 271 7.01 10.23 -17.37
N PHE A 272 7.29 11.38 -17.97
CA PHE A 272 8.63 11.83 -18.32
C PHE A 272 8.94 13.19 -17.70
N LYS A 273 10.22 13.43 -17.42
CA LYS A 273 10.76 14.72 -16.94
C LYS A 273 10.58 15.82 -17.99
#